data_AF-A0A2X3EU46-F1
#
_entry.id   AF-A0A2X3EU46-F1
#
_cell.length_a   1.000
_cell.length_b   1.000
_cell.length_c   1.000
_cell.angle_alpha   90.00
_cell.angle_beta   90.00
_cell.angle_gamma   90.00
#
_symmetry.space_group_name_H-M   'P 1'
#
loop_
_entity.id
_entity.type
_entity.pdbx_description
1 polymer ?
#
loop_
_entity_poly.entity_id
_entity_poly.type
_entity_poly.pdbx_seq_one_letter_code
_entity_poly.pdbx_strand_id
1 'polypeptide(L)' 'MIEGVRNLVEHCGVALDEVLRMATLYPARAIGVDKQLGSIAPGMVANLTAFTRDYKITKTIVNGNEVVTE' A
#
# COMPACT_ATOMS: atom_id res chain seq x y z
N MET A 1 -8.60 3.23 3.44
CA MET A 1 -7.15 3.01 3.66
C MET A 1 -6.32 4.24 3.27
N ILE A 2 -6.45 4.79 2.06
CA ILE A 2 -5.64 5.93 1.60
C ILE A 2 -5.76 7.19 2.49
N GLU A 3 -6.96 7.49 2.99
CA GLU A 3 -7.18 8.58 3.97
C GLU A 3 -6.42 8.35 5.29
N GLY A 4 -6.34 7.09 5.75
CA GLY A 4 -5.57 6.75 6.95
C GLY A 4 -4.07 6.95 6.76
N VAL A 5 -3.54 6.61 5.58
CA VAL A 5 -2.15 6.89 5.21
C VAL A 5 -1.90 8.40 5.26
N ARG A 6 -2.77 9.19 4.64
CA ARG A 6 -2.70 10.66 4.67
C ARG A 6 -2.69 11.20 6.10
N ASN A 7 -3.62 10.74 6.93
CA ASN A 7 -3.75 11.22 8.31
C ASN A 7 -2.51 10.91 9.17
N LEU A 8 -1.93 9.71 9.02
CA LEU A 8 -0.73 9.35 9.77
C LEU A 8 0.49 10.20 9.37
N VAL A 9 0.59 10.56 8.09
CA VAL A 9 1.66 11.46 7.62
C VAL A 9 1.40 12.90 8.06
N GLU A 10 0.22 13.44 7.78
CA GLU A 10 -0.10 14.87 7.98
C GLU A 10 -0.34 15.24 9.45
N HIS A 11 -0.89 14.34 10.25
CA HIS A 11 -1.33 14.64 11.62
C HIS A 11 -0.55 13.90 12.71
N CYS A 12 0.08 12.77 12.38
CA CYS A 12 0.89 12.02 13.34
C CYS A 12 2.40 12.16 13.11
N GLY A 13 2.83 12.86 12.05
CA GLY A 13 4.24 13.14 11.77
C GLY A 13 5.08 11.89 11.44
N VAL A 14 4.44 10.80 11.02
CA VAL A 14 5.12 9.56 10.65
C VAL A 14 5.59 9.66 9.20
N ALA A 15 6.83 9.25 8.94
CA ALA A 15 7.39 9.27 7.58
C ALA A 15 6.57 8.40 6.62
N LEU A 16 6.39 8.86 5.37
CA LEU A 16 5.53 8.19 4.39
C LEU A 16 5.93 6.72 4.16
N ASP A 17 7.22 6.41 4.09
CA ASP A 17 7.71 5.05 3.89
C ASP A 17 7.34 4.12 5.06
N GLU A 18 7.33 4.64 6.29
CA GLU A 18 6.89 3.91 7.47
C GLU A 18 5.38 3.71 7.48
N VAL A 19 4.60 4.73 7.13
CA VAL A 19 3.14 4.60 7.01
C VAL A 19 2.75 3.60 5.93
N LEU A 20 3.47 3.57 4.80
CA LEU A 20 3.26 2.55 3.77
C LEU A 20 3.54 1.14 4.32
N ARG A 21 4.59 0.94 5.11
CA ARG A 21 4.84 -0.34 5.80
C ARG A 21 3.73 -0.70 6.78
N MET A 22 3.20 0.27 7.53
CA MET A 22 2.05 0.09 8.43
C MET A 22 0.78 -0.33 7.68
N ALA A 23 0.58 0.14 6.45
CA ALA A 23 -0.58 -0.20 5.63
C ALA A 23 -0.41 -1.49 4.81
N THR A 24 0.81 -2.05 4.71
CA THR A 24 1.13 -3.17 3.80
C THR A 24 1.90 -4.29 4.50
N LEU A 25 3.19 -4.10 4.80
CA LEU A 25 4.08 -5.12 5.33
C LEU A 25 3.68 -5.59 6.73
N TYR A 26 3.32 -4.68 7.62
CA TYR A 26 2.97 -5.01 9.01
C TYR A 26 1.69 -5.85 9.11
N PRO A 27 0.58 -5.50 8.45
CA PRO A 27 -0.60 -6.36 8.45
C PRO A 27 -0.34 -7.70 7.77
N ALA A 28 0.46 -7.74 6.68
CA ALA A 28 0.82 -9.00 6.03
C ALA A 28 1.58 -9.95 6.96
N ARG A 29 2.54 -9.42 7.75
CA ARG A 29 3.25 -10.19 8.78
C ARG A 29 2.34 -10.62 9.92
N ALA A 30 1.46 -9.73 10.38
CA ALA A 30 0.55 -10.00 11.49
C ALA A 30 -0.39 -11.20 11.20
N ILE A 31 -0.76 -11.40 9.94
CA ILE A 31 -1.62 -12.52 9.51
C ILE A 31 -0.87 -13.65 8.79
N GLY A 32 0.47 -13.60 8.71
CA GLY A 32 1.30 -14.67 8.16
C GLY A 32 1.29 -14.81 6.63
N VAL A 33 0.98 -13.75 5.89
CA VAL A 33 0.92 -13.74 4.41
C VAL A 33 2.04 -12.90 3.76
N ASP A 34 3.04 -12.49 4.54
CA ASP A 34 4.16 -11.64 4.10
C ASP A 34 5.09 -12.31 3.08
N LYS A 35 4.99 -13.62 2.89
CA LYS A 35 5.66 -14.34 1.80
C LYS A 35 5.03 -14.10 0.43
N GLN A 36 3.80 -13.61 0.38
CA GLN A 36 3.03 -13.42 -0.85
C GLN A 36 2.59 -11.97 -1.05
N LEU A 37 2.40 -11.21 0.03
CA LEU A 37 1.83 -9.85 0.04
C LEU A 37 2.64 -8.90 0.93
N GLY A 38 2.41 -7.60 0.77
CA GLY A 38 2.92 -6.57 1.68
C GLY A 38 4.27 -5.98 1.29
N SER A 39 4.92 -6.45 0.21
CA SER A 39 6.09 -5.81 -0.37
C SER A 39 6.13 -5.98 -1.89
N ILE A 40 6.97 -5.19 -2.56
CA ILE A 40 7.19 -5.29 -4.01
C ILE A 40 8.54 -5.99 -4.22
N ALA A 41 8.49 -7.29 -4.50
CA ALA A 41 9.66 -8.13 -4.73
C ALA A 41 9.33 -9.28 -5.71
N PRO A 42 10.33 -9.86 -6.40
CA PRO A 42 10.11 -11.02 -7.26
C PRO A 42 9.45 -12.18 -6.50
N GLY A 43 8.45 -12.80 -7.11
CA GLY A 43 7.70 -13.93 -6.53
C GLY A 43 6.50 -13.53 -5.67
N MET A 44 6.27 -12.23 -5.42
CA MET A 44 5.07 -11.75 -4.73
C MET A 44 3.86 -11.61 -5.67
N VAL A 45 2.66 -11.64 -5.10
CA VAL A 45 1.42 -11.39 -5.84
C VAL A 45 1.39 -9.93 -6.26
N ALA A 46 1.05 -9.69 -7.53
CA ALA A 46 0.95 -8.36 -8.11
C ALA A 46 -0.33 -7.62 -7.66
N ASN A 47 -0.40 -7.31 -6.37
CA ASN A 47 -1.38 -6.43 -5.75
C ASN A 47 -0.71 -5.10 -5.43
N LEU A 48 -1.02 -4.06 -6.22
CA LEU A 48 -0.37 -2.76 -6.13
C LEU A 48 -1.39 -1.64 -6.17
N THR A 49 -1.03 -0.49 -5.58
CA THR A 49 -1.77 0.75 -5.72
C THR A 49 -0.79 1.89 -6.00
N ALA A 50 -1.17 2.80 -6.89
CA ALA A 50 -0.42 4.01 -7.20
C ALA A 50 -1.28 5.22 -6.90
N PHE A 51 -0.66 6.25 -6.34
CA PHE A 51 -1.34 7.47 -5.95
C PHE A 51 -0.44 8.70 -6.13
N THR A 52 -1.07 9.86 -6.28
CA THR A 52 -0.41 11.16 -6.42
C THR A 52 0.08 11.71 -5.08
N ARG A 53 0.85 12.80 -5.10
CA ARG A 53 1.31 13.47 -3.86
C ARG A 53 0.16 14.03 -3.00
N ASP A 54 -0.99 14.31 -3.60
CA ASP A 54 -2.23 14.70 -2.91
C ASP A 54 -3.10 13.49 -2.50
N TYR A 55 -2.52 12.28 -2.44
CA TYR A 55 -3.17 11.05 -1.99
C TYR A 55 -4.39 10.60 -2.82
N LYS A 56 -4.45 10.96 -4.11
CA LYS A 56 -5.47 10.46 -5.03
C LYS A 56 -5.01 9.18 -5.71
N ILE A 57 -5.85 8.16 -5.71
CA ILE A 57 -5.52 6.86 -6.31
C ILE A 57 -5.58 6.99 -7.82
N THR A 58 -4.47 6.75 -8.50
CA THR A 58 -4.43 6.76 -9.98
C THR A 58 -4.67 5.36 -10.55
N LYS A 59 -4.16 4.33 -9.87
CA LYS A 59 -4.26 2.93 -10.32
C LYS A 59 -4.38 1.97 -9.15
N THR A 60 -5.13 0.89 -9.36
CA THR A 60 -5.10 -0.29 -8.50
C THR A 60 -4.97 -1.54 -9.36
N ILE A 61 -4.02 -2.40 -9.02
CA ILE A 61 -3.72 -3.66 -9.69
C ILE A 61 -4.01 -4.79 -8.71
N VAL A 62 -4.80 -5.78 -9.13
CA VAL A 62 -5.13 -6.98 -8.35
C VAL A 62 -4.83 -8.23 -9.17
N ASN A 63 -3.98 -9.11 -8.65
CA ASN A 63 -3.49 -10.30 -9.35
C ASN A 63 -2.91 -9.97 -10.75
N GLY A 64 -2.24 -8.82 -10.88
CA GLY A 64 -1.68 -8.35 -12.14
C GLY A 64 -2.67 -7.65 -13.09
N ASN A 65 -3.95 -7.57 -12.74
CA ASN A 65 -4.97 -6.92 -13.57
C ASN A 65 -5.29 -5.52 -13.02
N GLU A 66 -5.33 -4.52 -13.88
CA GLU A 66 -5.78 -3.18 -13.50
C GLU A 66 -7.30 -3.19 -13.26
N VAL A 67 -7.73 -2.81 -12.06
CA VAL A 67 -9.14 -2.83 -11.62
C VAL A 67 -9.69 -1.44 -11.28
N VAL A 68 -8.79 -0.45 -11.09
CA VAL A 68 -9.14 0.96 -10.92
C VAL A 68 -8.22 1.80 -11.79
N THR A 69 -8.82 2.71 -12.54
CA THR A 69 -8.15 3.71 -13.37
C THR A 69 -8.90 5.03 -13.18
N GLU A 70 -8.22 6.07 -12.69
CA GLU A 70 -8.71 7.46 -12.69
C GLU A 70 -8.01 8.31 -13.75
#